data_AF-B7G8Z8-F1
#
_entry.id   AF-B7G8Z8-F1
#
_cell.length_a   1.000
_cell.length_b   1.000
_cell.length_c   1.000
_cell.angle_alpha   90.00
_cell.angle_beta   90.00
_cell.angle_gamma   90.00
#
_symmetry.space_group_name_H-M   'P 1'
#
loop_
_entity.id
_entity.type
_entity.pdbx_description
1 polymer ?
#
loop_
_entity_poly.entity_id
_entity_poly.type
_entity_poly.pdbx_seq_one_letter_code
_entity_poly.pdbx_strand_id
1 'polypeptide(L)'
;MAASTPFASVARSHHARRRSDPSRRSGLHCLRLVLPLAILTLGSCSLWILLADSKSINSNHPDPSEIIALAATLETTQQRHTRVVTSGVTATPNLLPPSLPGTLADFRHQPRVPLEPPVRLWNQSKHDYDLVHVILTRFQQHQADLEHLGRARWELFRTFCAPSLRAQTNQQFLWILRVDPDLSPALKRDLLRTVDGMDNVLVVASNGSQEDGLRNPHGNRDITQPNVSNNSSNNTTGSTSVWYGSVETFRSYQEASQTRMVLETNLDADDGLAVSFVETLQRQADATFHTTSHTGTTVESDTGSSFDPNIAWRIYCVNHHVTWQFWAPWRKTNDDTNNDRSTVTERGSLEAQHDLDICVTPGLTWASRPRTPQTFKYMRWHWRIRGTLPRCSDDHENNENNKNNRTTALSGCWSYVRPVQTVEGTSSVSQSVLSSVDFSPLAIRARTPTSAGMNDVATVGGTVSTSTARAKLQRQQQQDDLLWRDNVAETIFGGNTTTIVEARENMQTHLVDIVQDALQGQCTKGHSCHNKSKLALTRLLEQ
;
A
#
# COMPACT_ATOMS: atom_id res chain seq x y z
N MET A 1 7.10 -68.08 16.44
CA MET A 1 5.87 -68.65 17.02
C MET A 1 4.90 -67.49 17.29
N ALA A 2 3.65 -67.64 16.84
CA ALA A 2 2.50 -66.71 16.89
C ALA A 2 2.69 -65.36 16.14
N ALA A 3 2.27 -65.12 14.90
CA ALA A 3 1.02 -65.38 14.14
C ALA A 3 -0.16 -64.45 14.54
N SER A 4 -0.49 -63.47 13.70
CA SER A 4 -1.77 -63.36 12.94
C SER A 4 -2.10 -61.91 12.51
N THR A 5 -2.24 -61.73 11.20
CA THR A 5 -3.01 -60.68 10.48
C THR A 5 -4.41 -61.25 10.14
N PRO A 6 -5.30 -60.55 9.40
CA PRO A 6 -5.81 -59.16 9.47
C PRO A 6 -7.36 -59.12 9.48
N PHE A 7 -8.00 -57.94 9.60
CA PHE A 7 -9.39 -57.77 9.15
C PHE A 7 -9.63 -56.41 8.49
N ALA A 8 -10.17 -56.48 7.27
CA ALA A 8 -10.67 -55.38 6.46
C ALA A 8 -12.02 -54.88 6.99
N SER A 9 -12.26 -53.57 6.88
CA SER A 9 -13.57 -52.97 7.12
C SER A 9 -13.97 -52.11 5.92
N VAL A 10 -15.11 -52.49 5.36
CA VAL A 10 -15.80 -51.96 4.18
C VAL A 10 -16.41 -50.59 4.49
N ALA A 11 -16.13 -49.59 3.64
CA ALA A 11 -16.81 -48.30 3.64
C ALA A 11 -18.21 -48.44 3.02
N ARG A 12 -19.25 -48.05 3.78
CA ARG A 12 -20.62 -47.85 3.27
C ARG A 12 -20.90 -46.37 2.99
N SER A 13 -21.40 -46.16 1.78
CA SER A 13 -22.16 -45.01 1.27
C SER A 13 -23.26 -44.53 2.24
N HIS A 14 -23.39 -43.20 2.40
CA HIS A 14 -24.63 -42.42 2.25
C HIS A 14 -24.45 -40.97 2.75
N HIS A 15 -24.55 -39.98 1.86
CA HIS A 15 -25.60 -38.92 1.90
C HIS A 15 -25.28 -37.78 0.92
N ALA A 16 -26.05 -37.76 -0.18
CA ALA A 16 -26.20 -36.59 -1.04
C ALA A 16 -26.92 -35.47 -0.30
N ARG A 17 -26.30 -34.29 -0.17
CA ARG A 17 -26.98 -33.06 0.25
C ARG A 17 -27.47 -32.31 -0.98
N ARG A 18 -28.80 -32.24 -1.12
CA ARG A 18 -29.53 -31.33 -2.00
C ARG A 18 -29.17 -29.88 -1.63
N ARG A 19 -28.69 -29.09 -2.59
CA ARG A 19 -28.66 -27.63 -2.49
C ARG A 19 -30.01 -27.09 -2.98
N SER A 20 -30.67 -26.34 -2.11
CA SER A 20 -31.89 -25.59 -2.39
C SER A 20 -31.55 -24.29 -3.13
N ASP A 21 -32.12 -24.15 -4.31
CA ASP A 21 -32.19 -22.97 -5.16
C ASP A 21 -33.23 -21.96 -4.62
N PRO A 22 -32.89 -20.68 -4.39
CA PRO A 22 -33.87 -19.65 -4.11
C PRO A 22 -34.05 -18.74 -5.33
N SER A 23 -34.78 -19.22 -6.35
CA SER A 23 -35.33 -18.38 -7.42
C SER A 23 -36.86 -18.39 -7.35
N ARG A 24 -37.46 -17.38 -6.68
CA ARG A 24 -38.84 -16.91 -6.88
C ARG A 24 -39.19 -15.77 -5.93
N ARG A 25 -39.16 -14.53 -6.44
CA ARG A 25 -40.10 -13.48 -6.01
C ARG A 25 -40.59 -12.72 -7.24
N SER A 26 -41.79 -13.11 -7.63
CA SER A 26 -42.94 -12.30 -8.08
C SER A 26 -42.68 -10.84 -8.43
N GLY A 27 -43.11 -10.49 -9.65
CA GLY A 27 -43.09 -9.15 -10.18
C GLY A 27 -44.18 -8.25 -9.60
N LEU A 28 -43.90 -6.96 -9.72
CA LEU A 28 -44.85 -5.87 -9.62
C LEU A 28 -44.50 -4.89 -10.75
N HIS A 29 -45.32 -4.90 -11.79
CA HIS A 29 -45.27 -3.95 -12.88
C HIS A 29 -45.65 -2.56 -12.35
N CYS A 30 -44.73 -1.60 -12.45
CA CYS A 30 -45.03 -0.18 -12.33
C CYS A 30 -44.96 0.44 -13.72
N LEU A 31 -46.15 0.68 -14.30
CA LEU A 31 -46.33 1.47 -15.51
C LEU A 31 -45.86 2.91 -15.22
N ARG A 32 -44.82 3.39 -15.91
CA ARG A 32 -44.50 4.82 -15.97
C ARG A 32 -44.95 5.37 -17.31
N LEU A 33 -45.98 6.22 -17.26
CA LEU A 33 -46.36 7.12 -18.35
C LEU A 33 -45.19 8.06 -18.65
N VAL A 34 -44.84 8.17 -19.93
CA VAL A 34 -43.97 9.20 -20.49
C VAL A 34 -44.87 10.26 -21.13
N LEU A 35 -44.76 11.51 -20.68
CA LEU A 35 -45.33 12.69 -21.31
C LEU A 35 -44.19 13.67 -21.58
N PRO A 36 -44.03 14.21 -22.80
CA PRO A 36 -42.98 15.16 -23.10
C PRO A 36 -43.50 16.58 -22.83
N LEU A 37 -42.74 17.38 -22.07
CA LEU A 37 -42.88 18.84 -22.07
C LEU A 37 -41.64 19.45 -22.70
N ALA A 38 -41.83 20.04 -23.88
CA ALA A 38 -40.98 21.08 -24.42
C ALA A 38 -41.33 22.41 -23.75
N ILE A 39 -40.34 23.29 -23.51
CA ILE A 39 -40.45 24.75 -23.65
C ILE A 39 -39.04 25.37 -23.65
N LEU A 40 -38.92 26.42 -24.46
CA LEU A 40 -37.77 27.22 -24.85
C LEU A 40 -37.25 28.20 -23.77
N THR A 41 -35.93 28.37 -23.78
CA THR A 41 -35.09 29.60 -23.77
C THR A 41 -35.20 30.73 -22.71
N LEU A 42 -33.98 31.25 -22.44
CA LEU A 42 -33.54 32.59 -22.00
C LEU A 42 -33.47 32.87 -20.49
N GLY A 43 -32.33 33.47 -20.08
CA GLY A 43 -32.29 34.42 -18.97
C GLY A 43 -31.19 34.19 -17.92
N SER A 44 -30.10 34.91 -18.09
CA SER A 44 -29.09 35.24 -17.08
C SER A 44 -29.68 35.81 -15.77
N CYS A 45 -29.17 35.39 -14.61
CA CYS A 45 -28.53 36.25 -13.58
C CYS A 45 -28.42 35.53 -12.22
N SER A 46 -27.39 35.94 -11.50
CA SER A 46 -26.89 35.46 -10.22
C SER A 46 -27.84 35.65 -9.02
N LEU A 47 -27.54 34.86 -7.98
CA LEU A 47 -27.59 35.17 -6.53
C LEU A 47 -28.62 34.39 -5.68
N TRP A 48 -28.04 33.51 -4.85
CA TRP A 48 -28.44 33.02 -3.52
C TRP A 48 -29.86 33.23 -3.00
N ILE A 49 -30.53 32.14 -2.60
CA ILE A 49 -30.99 31.87 -1.21
C ILE A 49 -31.39 30.38 -1.06
N LEU A 50 -31.10 29.87 0.13
CA LEU A 50 -31.41 28.56 0.72
C LEU A 50 -32.88 28.11 0.60
N LEU A 51 -33.08 26.79 0.48
CA LEU A 51 -34.00 25.94 1.28
C LEU A 51 -33.73 24.47 0.84
N ALA A 52 -33.12 23.68 1.72
CA ALA A 52 -33.78 22.67 2.56
C ALA A 52 -34.09 21.36 1.82
N ASP A 53 -33.32 20.32 2.12
CA ASP A 53 -33.87 18.96 2.18
C ASP A 53 -33.26 18.23 3.37
N SER A 54 -34.02 18.18 4.45
CA SER A 54 -33.71 17.50 5.70
C SER A 54 -34.28 16.09 5.66
N LYS A 55 -33.40 15.08 5.57
CA LYS A 55 -33.74 13.71 5.96
C LYS A 55 -32.94 13.31 7.20
N SER A 56 -33.60 13.51 8.35
CA SER A 56 -33.60 12.67 9.55
C SER A 56 -32.42 11.70 9.72
N ILE A 57 -31.43 12.11 10.52
CA ILE A 57 -30.55 11.18 11.24
C ILE A 57 -30.63 11.55 12.74
N ASN A 58 -30.97 10.55 13.55
CA ASN A 58 -31.00 10.60 15.01
C ASN A 58 -29.68 11.14 15.59
N SER A 59 -29.75 12.26 16.29
CA SER A 59 -28.64 12.85 17.03
C SER A 59 -28.66 12.39 18.49
N ASN A 60 -27.75 11.49 18.86
CA ASN A 60 -27.20 11.46 20.22
C ASN A 60 -25.82 12.12 20.14
N HIS A 61 -25.77 13.43 20.32
CA HIS A 61 -24.53 14.18 20.56
C HIS A 61 -24.56 14.69 22.01
N PRO A 62 -23.43 14.60 22.75
CA PRO A 62 -23.34 15.17 24.08
C PRO A 62 -23.26 16.70 24.02
N ASP A 63 -23.71 17.31 25.11
CA ASP A 63 -23.83 18.75 25.34
C ASP A 63 -22.46 19.46 25.23
N PRO A 64 -22.34 20.55 24.45
CA PRO A 64 -21.12 21.36 24.36
C PRO A 64 -20.55 21.84 25.71
N SER A 65 -21.34 21.86 26.78
CA SER A 65 -20.84 22.20 28.12
C SER A 65 -19.93 21.12 28.75
N GLU A 66 -20.01 19.86 28.34
CA GLU A 66 -19.12 18.79 28.83
C GLU A 66 -17.71 18.87 28.22
N ILE A 67 -17.59 19.44 27.01
CA ILE A 67 -16.31 19.59 26.31
C ILE A 67 -15.44 20.69 26.95
N ILE A 68 -16.07 21.73 27.49
CA ILE A 68 -15.37 22.84 28.16
C ILE A 68 -14.88 22.41 29.57
N ALA A 69 -15.60 21.51 30.24
CA ALA A 69 -15.18 20.96 31.53
C ALA A 69 -13.95 20.03 31.42
N LEU A 70 -13.80 19.29 30.30
CA LEU A 70 -12.64 18.43 30.07
C LEU A 70 -11.34 19.23 29.83
N ALA A 71 -11.43 20.38 29.15
CA ALA A 71 -10.27 21.23 28.87
C ALA A 71 -9.68 21.86 30.15
N ALA A 72 -10.52 22.25 31.12
CA ALA A 72 -10.08 22.85 32.38
C ALA A 72 -9.44 21.83 33.36
N THR A 73 -9.74 20.53 33.18
CA THR A 73 -9.20 19.45 34.05
C THR A 73 -7.80 19.00 33.60
N LEU A 74 -7.46 19.21 32.33
CA LEU A 74 -6.14 18.89 31.76
C LEU A 74 -5.06 19.90 32.18
N GLU A 75 -5.37 21.21 32.28
CA GLU A 75 -4.41 22.21 32.76
C GLU A 75 -4.05 22.05 34.24
N THR A 76 -4.98 21.55 35.07
CA THR A 76 -4.74 21.35 36.51
C THR A 76 -3.93 20.08 36.82
N THR A 77 -3.88 19.12 35.90
CA THR A 77 -3.10 17.89 36.07
C THR A 77 -1.63 18.09 35.66
N GLN A 78 -1.35 19.01 34.73
CA GLN A 78 0.01 19.30 34.26
C GLN A 78 0.87 20.07 35.27
N GLN A 79 0.28 20.71 36.29
CA GLN A 79 1.02 21.41 37.35
C GLN A 79 1.34 20.56 38.59
N ARG A 80 0.91 19.28 38.67
CA ARG A 80 1.11 18.44 39.87
C ARG A 80 2.26 17.43 39.81
N HIS A 81 2.98 17.31 38.70
CA HIS A 81 4.17 16.47 38.60
C HIS A 81 5.46 17.30 38.52
N THR A 82 5.79 17.98 39.61
CA THR A 82 7.16 18.43 39.89
C THR A 82 7.42 18.26 41.38
N ARG A 83 7.44 17.00 41.84
CA ARG A 83 7.87 16.66 43.20
C ARG A 83 9.20 15.93 43.11
N VAL A 84 10.23 16.67 43.50
CA VAL A 84 11.61 16.25 43.69
C VAL A 84 11.64 15.05 44.64
N VAL A 85 12.15 13.91 44.14
CA VAL A 85 12.58 12.78 44.96
C VAL A 85 14.09 12.89 45.10
N THR A 86 14.55 13.44 46.22
CA THR A 86 15.95 13.30 46.67
C THR A 86 16.07 11.99 47.44
N SER A 87 16.63 10.96 46.82
CA SER A 87 17.15 9.77 47.50
C SER A 87 18.67 9.77 47.46
N GLY A 88 19.28 9.71 48.66
CA GLY A 88 20.71 9.74 48.85
C GLY A 88 21.40 8.49 48.32
N VAL A 89 22.46 8.71 47.54
CA VAL A 89 23.42 7.68 47.13
C VAL A 89 24.74 7.99 47.83
N THR A 90 25.16 7.04 48.66
CA THR A 90 26.47 6.96 49.31
C THR A 90 27.60 6.93 48.28
N ALA A 91 28.57 7.83 48.46
CA ALA A 91 29.75 7.97 47.62
C ALA A 91 30.74 6.81 47.79
N THR A 92 31.22 6.26 46.67
CA THR A 92 32.46 5.49 46.55
C THR A 92 33.41 6.19 45.57
N PRO A 93 34.74 6.06 45.72
CA PRO A 93 35.68 7.03 45.17
C PRO A 93 36.09 6.74 43.72
N ASN A 94 36.06 7.81 42.93
CA ASN A 94 36.89 8.15 41.76
C ASN A 94 37.64 7.00 41.05
N LEU A 95 37.05 6.53 39.95
CA LEU A 95 37.78 6.08 38.78
C LEU A 95 37.35 6.95 37.59
N LEU A 96 38.30 7.70 37.04
CA LEU A 96 38.13 8.54 35.85
C LEU A 96 37.70 7.67 34.65
N PRO A 97 36.62 8.02 33.93
CA PRO A 97 36.32 7.36 32.67
C PRO A 97 37.33 7.79 31.59
N PRO A 98 37.70 6.89 30.65
CA PRO A 98 38.54 7.24 29.53
C PRO A 98 37.81 8.28 28.66
N SER A 99 38.56 9.33 28.31
CA SER A 99 38.15 10.40 27.41
C SER A 99 37.54 9.85 26.11
N LEU A 100 36.27 10.18 25.86
CA LEU A 100 35.60 10.03 24.56
C LEU A 100 36.33 10.89 23.51
N PRO A 101 36.84 10.32 22.40
CA PRO A 101 37.31 11.10 21.28
C PRO A 101 36.12 11.39 20.35
N GLY A 102 35.81 12.67 20.11
CA GLY A 102 34.81 13.05 19.11
C GLY A 102 34.20 14.43 19.32
N THR A 103 35.00 15.48 19.21
CA THR A 103 34.52 16.86 19.06
C THR A 103 33.80 17.04 17.72
N LEU A 104 32.65 17.72 17.74
CA LEU A 104 31.79 18.11 16.62
C LEU A 104 32.47 18.90 15.46
N ALA A 105 33.79 19.11 15.51
CA ALA A 105 34.55 19.85 14.52
C ALA A 105 35.03 19.01 13.30
N ASP A 106 34.89 17.68 13.33
CA ASP A 106 35.42 16.79 12.28
C ASP A 106 34.46 16.49 11.10
N PHE A 107 33.30 17.15 11.04
CA PHE A 107 32.32 16.93 9.97
C PHE A 107 32.65 17.59 8.61
N ARG A 108 33.84 18.18 8.43
CA ARG A 108 34.24 18.81 7.15
C ARG A 108 34.85 17.86 6.13
N HIS A 109 35.00 16.59 6.46
CA HIS A 109 35.42 15.55 5.51
C HIS A 109 34.39 14.43 5.44
N GLN A 110 33.16 14.76 5.03
CA GLN A 110 32.34 13.73 4.41
C GLN A 110 33.07 13.26 3.15
N PRO A 111 33.41 11.96 3.01
CA PRO A 111 33.95 11.44 1.77
C PRO A 111 32.99 11.83 0.64
N ARG A 112 33.51 12.42 -0.43
CA ARG A 112 32.74 12.77 -1.62
C ARG A 112 31.93 11.53 -2.01
N VAL A 113 30.60 11.69 -1.98
CA VAL A 113 29.63 10.68 -2.39
C VAL A 113 30.08 10.13 -3.75
N PRO A 114 30.02 8.80 -3.96
CA PRO A 114 30.47 8.16 -5.19
C PRO A 114 29.80 8.77 -6.44
N LEU A 115 30.55 8.68 -7.53
CA LEU A 115 30.21 8.96 -8.93
C LEU A 115 28.71 8.77 -9.21
N GLU A 116 28.11 9.74 -9.91
CA GLU A 116 26.72 9.65 -10.39
C GLU A 116 26.42 8.24 -10.89
N PRO A 117 25.33 7.60 -10.42
CA PRO A 117 25.00 6.24 -10.85
C PRO A 117 24.86 6.22 -12.38
N PRO A 118 25.25 5.11 -13.04
CA PRO A 118 25.20 5.01 -14.48
C PRO A 118 23.78 5.32 -14.98
N VAL A 119 23.67 6.33 -15.86
CA VAL A 119 22.38 6.75 -16.42
C VAL A 119 21.80 5.61 -17.25
N ARG A 120 20.80 4.91 -16.70
CA ARG A 120 20.00 3.93 -17.44
C ARG A 120 18.87 4.63 -18.17
N LEU A 121 19.17 5.12 -19.37
CA LEU A 121 18.14 5.59 -20.27
C LEU A 121 17.20 4.44 -20.63
N TRP A 122 15.91 4.74 -20.74
CA TRP A 122 14.95 3.81 -21.31
C TRP A 122 15.42 3.42 -22.72
N ASN A 123 15.75 2.14 -22.91
CA ASN A 123 16.27 1.62 -24.19
C ASN A 123 15.50 0.36 -24.56
N GLN A 124 14.71 0.45 -25.63
CA GLN A 124 13.88 -0.65 -26.11
C GLN A 124 14.63 -1.97 -26.27
N SER A 125 15.89 -1.96 -26.73
CA SER A 125 16.66 -3.19 -26.94
C SER A 125 17.02 -3.92 -25.64
N LYS A 126 16.82 -3.27 -24.49
CA LYS A 126 17.11 -3.80 -23.15
C LYS A 126 15.85 -4.08 -22.33
N HIS A 127 14.67 -3.76 -22.86
CA HIS A 127 13.38 -4.01 -22.20
C HIS A 127 12.73 -5.26 -22.81
N ASP A 128 12.20 -6.14 -21.97
CA ASP A 128 11.61 -7.41 -22.40
C ASP A 128 10.20 -7.21 -22.99
N TYR A 129 9.58 -6.07 -22.67
CA TYR A 129 8.22 -5.70 -23.05
C TYR A 129 8.18 -4.28 -23.65
N ASP A 130 7.30 -4.03 -24.63
CA ASP A 130 7.15 -2.71 -25.27
C ASP A 130 6.24 -1.77 -24.44
N LEU A 131 6.63 -1.57 -23.18
CA LEU A 131 5.91 -0.75 -22.21
C LEU A 131 6.86 0.07 -21.33
N VAL A 132 6.29 1.09 -20.69
CA VAL A 132 6.93 1.90 -19.66
C VAL A 132 6.27 1.58 -18.33
N HIS A 133 7.04 1.15 -17.34
CA HIS A 133 6.54 0.90 -15.99
C HIS A 133 7.16 1.87 -15.00
N VAL A 134 6.32 2.59 -14.27
CA VAL A 134 6.72 3.44 -13.15
C VAL A 134 6.08 2.94 -11.87
N ILE A 135 6.87 2.85 -10.81
CA ILE A 135 6.39 2.64 -9.44
C ILE A 135 6.49 3.97 -8.72
N LEU A 136 5.41 4.36 -8.06
CA LEU A 136 5.26 5.67 -7.44
C LEU A 136 5.05 5.50 -5.93
N THR A 137 5.95 6.09 -5.14
CA THR A 137 5.91 6.04 -3.67
C THR A 137 5.92 7.44 -3.08
N ARG A 138 5.18 7.62 -1.98
CA ARG A 138 5.15 8.87 -1.21
C ARG A 138 5.77 8.63 0.16
N PHE A 139 6.71 9.48 0.55
CA PHE A 139 7.34 9.44 1.85
C PHE A 139 7.17 10.80 2.56
N GLN A 140 6.41 10.80 3.65
CA GLN A 140 6.22 11.97 4.53
C GLN A 140 5.73 13.26 3.86
N GLN A 141 5.15 13.21 2.65
CA GLN A 141 4.62 14.42 1.99
C GLN A 141 3.64 15.18 2.89
N HIS A 142 3.82 16.49 3.00
CA HIS A 142 3.09 17.39 3.89
C HIS A 142 3.21 17.07 5.38
N GLN A 143 4.24 16.33 5.79
CA GLN A 143 4.40 15.78 7.13
C GLN A 143 5.88 15.81 7.60
N ALA A 144 6.67 16.75 7.08
CA ALA A 144 8.10 16.87 7.41
C ALA A 144 8.41 17.11 8.90
N ASP A 145 7.47 17.73 9.62
CA ASP A 145 7.58 18.08 11.04
C ASP A 145 7.23 16.91 11.99
N LEU A 146 6.67 15.82 11.47
CA LEU A 146 6.28 14.64 12.25
C LEU A 146 7.46 13.68 12.36
N GLU A 147 8.48 14.03 13.13
CA GLU A 147 9.78 13.33 13.15
C GLU A 147 9.70 11.87 13.62
N HIS A 148 8.94 11.57 14.67
CA HIS A 148 8.80 10.21 15.20
C HIS A 148 7.98 9.33 14.25
N LEU A 149 6.90 9.87 13.68
CA LEU A 149 6.16 9.18 12.62
C LEU A 149 7.03 9.02 11.36
N GLY A 150 7.83 10.04 11.04
CA GLY A 150 8.90 10.05 10.04
C GLY A 150 9.82 8.86 10.18
N ARG A 151 10.35 8.69 11.38
CA ARG A 151 11.23 7.58 11.74
C ARG A 151 10.52 6.25 11.62
N ALA A 152 9.34 6.09 12.20
CA ALA A 152 8.59 4.83 12.13
C ALA A 152 8.27 4.41 10.68
N ARG A 153 7.94 5.37 9.81
CA ARG A 153 7.75 5.10 8.37
C ARG A 153 9.05 4.76 7.67
N TRP A 154 10.17 5.39 8.03
CA TRP A 154 11.48 5.02 7.50
C TRP A 154 11.87 3.59 7.90
N GLU A 155 11.58 3.18 9.14
CA GLU A 155 11.80 1.80 9.59
C GLU A 155 11.01 0.80 8.71
N LEU A 156 9.74 1.07 8.39
CA LEU A 156 8.98 0.22 7.48
C LEU A 156 9.48 0.27 6.04
N PHE A 157 9.89 1.44 5.58
CA PHE A 157 10.45 1.64 4.24
C PHE A 157 11.71 0.80 4.03
N ARG A 158 12.65 0.83 4.97
CA ARG A 158 13.89 0.05 4.87
C ARG A 158 13.67 -1.45 5.09
N THR A 159 12.60 -1.84 5.78
CA THR A 159 12.30 -3.25 6.11
C THR A 159 11.50 -3.95 5.02
N PHE A 160 10.52 -3.28 4.41
CA PHE A 160 9.61 -3.89 3.43
C PHE A 160 9.72 -3.24 2.05
N CYS A 161 9.55 -1.92 1.96
CA CYS A 161 9.40 -1.24 0.66
C CYS A 161 10.68 -1.34 -0.20
N ALA A 162 11.78 -0.77 0.27
CA ALA A 162 13.05 -0.74 -0.46
C ALA A 162 13.59 -2.14 -0.80
N PRO A 163 13.64 -3.10 0.15
CA PRO A 163 14.10 -4.46 -0.16
C PRO A 163 13.24 -5.15 -1.21
N SER A 164 11.91 -4.97 -1.17
CA SER A 164 11.00 -5.59 -2.12
C SER A 164 11.17 -5.08 -3.55
N LEU A 165 11.49 -3.80 -3.73
CA LEU A 165 11.77 -3.23 -5.04
C LEU A 165 13.17 -3.58 -5.54
N ARG A 166 14.17 -3.58 -4.64
CA ARG A 166 15.54 -4.01 -4.96
C ARG A 166 15.58 -5.49 -5.40
N ALA A 167 14.74 -6.32 -4.80
CA ALA A 167 14.72 -7.76 -5.05
C ALA A 167 13.80 -8.17 -6.22
N GLN A 168 13.20 -7.24 -6.97
CA GLN A 168 12.37 -7.62 -8.13
C GLN A 168 13.17 -8.42 -9.16
N THR A 169 12.59 -9.50 -9.67
CA THR A 169 13.17 -10.36 -10.72
C THR A 169 13.37 -9.60 -12.02
N ASN A 170 12.53 -8.59 -12.27
CA ASN A 170 12.67 -7.65 -13.37
C ASN A 170 12.86 -6.22 -12.84
N GLN A 171 13.99 -5.59 -13.19
CA GLN A 171 14.37 -4.22 -12.82
C GLN A 171 14.06 -3.18 -13.91
N GLN A 172 13.29 -3.54 -14.95
CA GLN A 172 12.88 -2.69 -16.07
C GLN A 172 11.68 -1.80 -15.72
N PHE A 173 11.81 -1.04 -14.63
CA PHE A 173 10.84 -0.05 -14.18
C PHE A 173 11.58 1.17 -13.62
N LEU A 174 10.93 2.33 -13.58
CA LEU A 174 11.43 3.50 -12.86
C LEU A 174 10.69 3.66 -11.54
N TRP A 175 11.40 3.67 -10.43
CA TRP A 175 10.85 3.98 -9.12
C TRP A 175 10.99 5.47 -8.83
N ILE A 176 9.87 6.18 -8.70
CA ILE A 176 9.86 7.59 -8.30
C ILE A 176 9.38 7.68 -6.85
N LEU A 177 10.29 8.09 -5.99
CA LEU A 177 10.04 8.34 -4.58
C LEU A 177 9.85 9.84 -4.35
N ARG A 178 8.61 10.26 -4.13
CA ARG A 178 8.28 11.65 -3.79
C ARG A 178 8.36 11.85 -2.28
N VAL A 179 9.11 12.84 -1.88
CA VAL A 179 9.45 13.13 -0.49
C VAL A 179 9.09 14.57 -0.17
N ASP A 180 8.69 14.84 1.08
CA ASP A 180 8.53 16.23 1.52
C ASP A 180 9.85 17.01 1.35
N PRO A 181 9.84 18.18 0.70
CA PRO A 181 11.04 19.00 0.54
C PRO A 181 11.71 19.43 1.84
N ASP A 182 10.93 19.56 2.92
CA ASP A 182 11.38 20.04 4.23
C ASP A 182 11.75 18.89 5.18
N LEU A 183 11.90 17.66 4.67
CA LEU A 183 12.23 16.48 5.47
C LEU A 183 13.47 16.70 6.34
N SER A 184 13.43 16.24 7.59
CA SER A 184 14.54 16.40 8.54
C SER A 184 15.86 15.88 7.96
N PRO A 185 17.01 16.54 8.22
CA PRO A 185 18.30 16.14 7.65
C PRO A 185 18.69 14.69 7.97
N ALA A 186 18.32 14.20 9.16
CA ALA A 186 18.57 12.82 9.56
C ALA A 186 17.77 11.83 8.71
N LEU A 187 16.45 12.03 8.57
CA LEU A 187 15.59 11.18 7.75
C LEU A 187 15.98 11.23 6.28
N LYS A 188 16.30 12.42 5.75
CA LYS A 188 16.80 12.57 4.38
C LYS A 188 18.05 11.74 4.15
N ARG A 189 19.07 11.87 5.01
CA ARG A 189 20.31 11.10 4.89
C ARG A 189 20.05 9.59 4.94
N ASP A 190 19.23 9.15 5.88
CA ASP A 190 18.97 7.73 6.07
C ASP A 190 18.13 7.15 4.91
N LEU A 191 17.17 7.92 4.37
CA LEU A 191 16.42 7.57 3.16
C LEU A 191 17.33 7.42 1.94
N LEU A 192 18.23 8.39 1.71
CA LEU A 192 19.17 8.37 0.59
C LEU A 192 20.14 7.19 0.70
N ARG A 193 20.62 6.87 1.91
CA ARG A 193 21.44 5.68 2.14
C ARG A 193 20.68 4.39 1.82
N THR A 194 19.38 4.33 2.13
CA THR A 194 18.57 3.12 1.86
C THR A 194 18.44 2.82 0.37
N VAL A 195 18.37 3.84 -0.49
CA VAL A 195 18.21 3.68 -1.95
C VAL A 195 19.53 3.73 -2.73
N ASP A 196 20.65 3.91 -2.03
CA ASP A 196 21.97 3.96 -2.63
C ASP A 196 22.28 2.69 -3.44
N GLY A 197 22.96 2.87 -4.57
CA GLY A 197 23.29 1.80 -5.51
C GLY A 197 22.12 1.27 -6.35
N MET A 198 20.91 1.83 -6.24
CA MET A 198 19.80 1.50 -7.13
C MET A 198 19.84 2.43 -8.36
N ASP A 199 19.95 1.84 -9.56
CA ASP A 199 20.07 2.61 -10.82
C ASP A 199 18.73 3.11 -11.37
N ASN A 200 17.64 2.50 -10.91
CA ASN A 200 16.29 2.71 -11.43
C ASN A 200 15.39 3.48 -10.45
N VAL A 201 15.99 4.27 -9.55
CA VAL A 201 15.27 5.10 -8.58
C VAL A 201 15.53 6.59 -8.80
N LEU A 202 14.49 7.39 -8.59
CA LEU A 202 14.53 8.85 -8.59
C LEU A 202 13.89 9.36 -7.29
N VAL A 203 14.65 10.08 -6.47
CA VAL A 203 14.14 10.71 -5.24
C VAL A 203 13.88 12.18 -5.51
N VAL A 204 12.62 12.59 -5.39
CA VAL A 204 12.16 13.94 -5.72
C VAL A 204 11.56 14.60 -4.47
N ALA A 205 12.16 15.69 -4.04
CA ALA A 205 11.62 16.64 -3.07
C ALA A 205 10.45 17.40 -3.71
N SER A 206 9.24 16.89 -3.50
CA SER A 206 8.02 17.47 -4.05
C SER A 206 6.84 17.05 -3.21
N ASN A 207 6.04 18.05 -2.83
CA ASN A 207 4.70 17.89 -2.27
C ASN A 207 3.61 17.93 -3.35
N GLY A 208 4.01 17.86 -4.63
CA GLY A 208 3.11 17.74 -5.77
C GLY A 208 2.33 16.43 -5.74
N SER A 209 1.11 16.48 -6.28
CA SER A 209 0.24 15.31 -6.35
C SER A 209 0.86 14.22 -7.23
N GLN A 210 0.90 13.00 -6.72
CA GLN A 210 1.21 11.80 -7.51
C GLN A 210 0.17 11.54 -8.60
N GLU A 211 -1.03 12.12 -8.44
CA GLU A 211 -2.20 11.91 -9.30
C GLU A 211 -2.10 12.58 -10.67
N ASP A 212 -0.93 13.05 -11.03
CA ASP A 212 -0.69 13.59 -12.36
C ASP A 212 0.02 12.52 -13.24
N GLY A 213 0.63 11.50 -12.61
CA GLY A 213 1.28 10.41 -13.31
C GLY A 213 2.45 10.88 -14.20
N LEU A 214 3.03 9.95 -14.95
CA LEU A 214 4.21 10.22 -15.79
C LEU A 214 3.89 11.17 -16.96
N ARG A 215 2.65 11.07 -17.48
CA ARG A 215 2.23 11.79 -18.70
C ARG A 215 1.65 13.19 -18.46
N ASN A 216 1.38 13.60 -17.23
CA ASN A 216 0.92 14.97 -17.00
C ASN A 216 2.15 15.90 -16.90
N PRO A 217 2.33 16.82 -17.87
CA PRO A 217 3.44 17.76 -17.82
C PRO A 217 3.33 18.73 -16.63
N HIS A 218 2.14 18.95 -16.06
CA HIS A 218 1.95 19.86 -14.93
C HIS A 218 2.43 19.27 -13.59
N GLY A 219 2.17 17.99 -13.33
CA GLY A 219 2.59 17.36 -12.06
C GLY A 219 4.06 16.97 -11.98
N ASN A 220 4.77 17.04 -13.10
CA ASN A 220 6.20 16.75 -13.21
C ASN A 220 7.05 18.01 -13.47
N ARG A 221 6.46 19.20 -13.31
CA ARG A 221 7.20 20.48 -13.39
C ARG A 221 8.36 20.51 -12.40
N ASP A 222 8.13 20.03 -11.19
CA ASP A 222 9.16 19.98 -10.15
C ASP A 222 10.40 19.20 -10.58
N ILE A 223 10.24 18.14 -11.39
CA ILE A 223 11.35 17.29 -11.85
C ILE A 223 12.08 17.92 -13.05
N THR A 224 11.34 18.56 -13.95
CA THR A 224 11.85 18.95 -15.27
C THR A 224 12.32 20.40 -15.34
N GLN A 225 11.80 21.27 -14.49
CA GLN A 225 12.19 22.67 -14.44
C GLN A 225 12.99 22.92 -13.17
N PRO A 226 14.29 23.30 -13.25
CA PRO A 226 14.95 23.90 -12.10
C PRO A 226 14.10 25.10 -11.68
N ASN A 227 13.94 25.32 -10.37
CA ASN A 227 13.13 26.40 -9.83
C ASN A 227 13.70 27.77 -10.27
N VAL A 228 13.35 28.22 -11.49
CA VAL A 228 13.69 29.54 -12.01
C VAL A 228 12.70 30.51 -11.37
N SER A 229 12.85 30.72 -10.07
CA SER A 229 12.15 31.79 -9.37
C SER A 229 12.73 33.11 -9.87
N ASN A 230 11.98 33.77 -10.74
CA ASN A 230 12.39 34.93 -11.54
C ASN A 230 12.68 36.22 -10.75
N ASN A 231 12.93 36.21 -9.44
CA ASN A 231 12.92 37.46 -8.66
C ASN A 231 13.89 37.59 -7.47
N SER A 232 15.05 36.91 -7.46
CA SER A 232 16.08 37.29 -6.49
C SER A 232 17.49 36.98 -7.00
N SER A 233 18.26 38.05 -7.21
CA SER A 233 19.67 38.07 -7.64
C SER A 233 20.66 37.56 -6.59
N ASN A 234 20.22 36.72 -5.65
CA ASN A 234 21.12 36.11 -4.67
C ASN A 234 21.43 34.68 -5.09
N ASN A 235 22.71 34.48 -5.41
CA ASN A 235 23.43 33.31 -5.92
C ASN A 235 23.35 32.05 -5.03
N THR A 236 22.19 31.76 -4.47
CA THR A 236 21.90 30.49 -3.81
C THR A 236 21.69 29.48 -4.92
N THR A 237 22.72 28.67 -5.17
CA THR A 237 22.70 27.46 -6.00
C THR A 237 21.33 26.81 -5.91
N GLY A 238 20.52 26.95 -6.97
CA GLY A 238 19.13 26.49 -6.98
C GLY A 238 19.10 25.00 -6.65
N SER A 239 18.64 24.67 -5.45
CA SER A 239 18.51 23.28 -5.03
C SER A 239 17.61 22.58 -6.04
N THR A 240 18.18 21.64 -6.79
CA THR A 240 17.36 20.75 -7.62
C THR A 240 16.42 19.99 -6.69
N SER A 241 15.16 19.86 -7.08
CA SER A 241 14.18 19.04 -6.38
C SER A 241 14.59 17.56 -6.37
N VAL A 242 15.43 17.14 -7.32
CA VAL A 242 15.97 15.78 -7.38
C VAL A 242 17.12 15.66 -6.39
N TRP A 243 16.95 14.78 -5.39
CA TRP A 243 17.96 14.46 -4.37
C TRP A 243 18.82 13.25 -4.74
N TYR A 244 18.31 12.34 -5.57
CA TYR A 244 19.01 11.14 -6.01
C TYR A 244 18.44 10.63 -7.34
N GLY A 245 19.29 10.02 -8.16
CA GLY A 245 18.96 9.54 -9.50
C GLY A 245 19.25 10.56 -10.61
N SER A 246 18.84 10.24 -11.84
CA SER A 246 19.10 11.09 -13.01
C SER A 246 17.81 11.65 -13.61
N VAL A 247 17.80 12.96 -13.86
CA VAL A 247 16.70 13.63 -14.57
C VAL A 247 16.61 13.13 -16.01
N GLU A 248 17.73 12.78 -16.62
CA GLU A 248 17.81 12.21 -17.97
C GLU A 248 17.11 10.84 -18.03
N THR A 249 17.31 9.99 -17.01
CA THR A 249 16.55 8.75 -16.86
C THR A 249 15.04 9.05 -16.83
N PHE A 250 14.60 9.99 -15.98
CA PHE A 250 13.18 10.39 -15.93
C PHE A 250 12.65 10.88 -17.29
N ARG A 251 13.39 11.77 -17.96
CA ARG A 251 13.01 12.30 -19.30
C ARG A 251 12.89 11.17 -20.31
N SER A 252 13.79 10.18 -20.30
CA SER A 252 13.73 9.03 -21.22
C SER A 252 12.48 8.17 -21.01
N TYR A 253 12.08 7.93 -19.75
CA TYR A 253 10.83 7.24 -19.42
C TYR A 253 9.62 8.07 -19.85
N GLN A 254 9.65 9.38 -19.60
CA GLN A 254 8.58 10.30 -20.00
C GLN A 254 8.40 10.35 -21.52
N GLU A 255 9.49 10.39 -22.30
CA GLU A 255 9.46 10.37 -23.76
C GLU A 255 8.91 9.03 -24.27
N ALA A 256 9.44 7.90 -23.77
CA ALA A 256 8.95 6.58 -24.13
C ALA A 256 7.46 6.40 -23.82
N SER A 257 6.98 7.04 -22.74
CA SER A 257 5.57 6.97 -22.34
C SER A 257 4.62 7.59 -23.35
N GLN A 258 5.09 8.48 -24.24
CA GLN A 258 4.24 9.15 -25.23
C GLN A 258 3.76 8.20 -26.33
N THR A 259 4.57 7.18 -26.63
CA THR A 259 4.33 6.25 -27.74
C THR A 259 4.05 4.82 -27.29
N ARG A 260 4.26 4.51 -26.01
CA ARG A 260 4.11 3.15 -25.47
C ARG A 260 3.03 3.02 -24.42
N MET A 261 2.67 1.78 -24.10
CA MET A 261 1.82 1.50 -22.95
C MET A 261 2.53 1.98 -21.68
N VAL A 262 1.75 2.49 -20.73
CA VAL A 262 2.24 2.94 -19.43
C VAL A 262 1.57 2.14 -18.33
N LEU A 263 2.38 1.54 -17.47
CA LEU A 263 2.01 0.98 -16.17
C LEU A 263 2.43 1.95 -15.08
N GLU A 264 1.49 2.33 -14.21
CA GLU A 264 1.76 3.12 -13.02
C GLU A 264 1.29 2.36 -11.79
N THR A 265 2.22 1.86 -10.99
CA THR A 265 1.94 1.16 -9.74
C THR A 265 2.07 2.14 -8.58
N ASN A 266 1.03 2.21 -7.74
CA ASN A 266 1.11 2.94 -6.48
C ASN A 266 1.61 2.01 -5.37
N LEU A 267 2.50 2.52 -4.53
CA LEU A 267 3.04 1.80 -3.38
C LEU A 267 3.25 2.78 -2.23
N ASP A 268 2.59 2.55 -1.09
CA ASP A 268 2.86 3.38 0.10
C ASP A 268 4.28 3.04 0.63
N ALA A 269 4.95 3.99 1.30
CA ALA A 269 6.33 3.80 1.73
C ALA A 269 6.51 2.71 2.80
N ASP A 270 5.42 2.28 3.44
CA ASP A 270 5.36 1.18 4.40
C ASP A 270 4.90 -0.15 3.78
N ASP A 271 4.60 -0.18 2.48
CA ASP A 271 4.18 -1.39 1.77
C ASP A 271 5.35 -2.02 0.99
N GLY A 272 5.22 -3.30 0.62
CA GLY A 272 6.15 -4.01 -0.26
C GLY A 272 5.42 -4.85 -1.31
N LEU A 273 6.15 -5.26 -2.35
CA LEU A 273 5.65 -6.07 -3.48
C LEU A 273 6.37 -7.40 -3.57
N ALA A 274 5.71 -8.46 -3.99
CA ALA A 274 6.40 -9.74 -4.22
C ALA A 274 7.54 -9.57 -5.22
N VAL A 275 8.67 -10.28 -5.06
CA VAL A 275 9.83 -10.18 -5.96
C VAL A 275 9.50 -10.46 -7.43
N SER A 276 8.45 -11.22 -7.72
CA SER A 276 7.99 -11.51 -9.07
C SER A 276 6.91 -10.54 -9.59
N PHE A 277 6.50 -9.54 -8.79
CA PHE A 277 5.35 -8.70 -9.09
C PHE A 277 5.52 -7.93 -10.40
N VAL A 278 6.64 -7.23 -10.57
CA VAL A 278 6.89 -6.40 -11.76
C VAL A 278 6.84 -7.25 -13.02
N GLU A 279 7.59 -8.35 -13.06
CA GLU A 279 7.64 -9.24 -14.21
C GLU A 279 6.26 -9.82 -14.55
N THR A 280 5.54 -10.30 -13.52
CA THR A 280 4.21 -10.88 -13.67
C THR A 280 3.21 -9.87 -14.26
N LEU A 281 3.21 -8.65 -13.72
CA LEU A 281 2.34 -7.58 -14.13
C LEU A 281 2.67 -7.10 -15.56
N GLN A 282 3.95 -6.90 -15.88
CA GLN A 282 4.39 -6.49 -17.21
C GLN A 282 3.99 -7.52 -18.27
N ARG A 283 4.23 -8.81 -18.01
CA ARG A 283 3.81 -9.91 -18.88
C ARG A 283 2.30 -9.92 -19.11
N GLN A 284 1.52 -9.79 -18.04
CA GLN A 284 0.06 -9.80 -18.13
C GLN A 284 -0.48 -8.57 -18.90
N ALA A 285 0.14 -7.41 -18.71
CA ALA A 285 -0.20 -6.20 -19.46
C ALA A 285 0.18 -6.32 -20.94
N ASP A 286 1.39 -6.77 -21.26
CA ASP A 286 1.85 -6.99 -22.62
C ASP A 286 0.89 -7.91 -23.39
N ALA A 287 0.57 -9.09 -22.84
CA ALA A 287 -0.38 -10.03 -23.41
C ALA A 287 -1.79 -9.45 -23.59
N THR A 288 -2.22 -8.55 -22.69
CA THR A 288 -3.53 -7.90 -22.79
C THR A 288 -3.61 -6.93 -23.97
N PHE A 289 -2.54 -6.18 -24.25
CA PHE A 289 -2.60 -5.03 -25.14
C PHE A 289 -1.93 -5.25 -26.51
N HIS A 290 -1.01 -6.22 -26.66
CA HIS A 290 -0.31 -6.52 -27.93
C HIS A 290 -1.00 -7.57 -28.82
N THR A 291 -1.88 -8.40 -28.28
CA THR A 291 -2.54 -9.50 -29.03
C THR A 291 -3.50 -9.02 -30.14
N THR A 292 -3.64 -7.71 -30.35
CA THR A 292 -4.62 -7.12 -31.28
C THR A 292 -4.10 -6.83 -32.70
N SER A 293 -2.85 -7.15 -33.02
CA SER A 293 -2.22 -6.66 -34.27
C SER A 293 -1.97 -7.70 -35.37
N HIS A 294 -2.48 -8.94 -35.28
CA HIS A 294 -2.02 -10.03 -36.17
C HIS A 294 -3.07 -10.81 -37.00
N THR A 295 -4.30 -10.32 -37.18
CA THR A 295 -5.26 -10.99 -38.07
C THR A 295 -5.81 -10.06 -39.16
N GLY A 296 -4.94 -9.76 -40.13
CA GLY A 296 -5.37 -9.47 -41.50
C GLY A 296 -5.64 -10.74 -42.32
N THR A 297 -5.48 -11.92 -41.73
CA THR A 297 -5.68 -13.22 -42.37
C THR A 297 -6.87 -13.92 -41.73
N THR A 298 -7.93 -14.06 -42.52
CA THR A 298 -9.10 -14.90 -42.26
C THR A 298 -8.67 -16.35 -42.14
N VAL A 299 -8.34 -16.81 -40.92
CA VAL A 299 -8.28 -18.23 -40.62
C VAL A 299 -9.25 -18.47 -39.47
N GLU A 300 -10.38 -19.08 -39.82
CA GLU A 300 -11.32 -19.70 -38.90
C GLU A 300 -10.60 -20.84 -38.16
N SER A 301 -9.99 -20.55 -37.03
CA SER A 301 -9.58 -21.59 -36.09
C SER A 301 -10.09 -21.25 -34.71
N ASP A 302 -11.20 -21.90 -34.38
CA ASP A 302 -11.80 -22.01 -33.06
C ASP A 302 -10.74 -22.39 -32.03
N THR A 303 -10.36 -21.44 -31.17
CA THR A 303 -10.17 -21.60 -29.71
C THR A 303 -9.68 -20.28 -29.09
N GLY A 304 -10.64 -19.38 -28.87
CA GLY A 304 -10.85 -18.71 -27.59
C GLY A 304 -9.73 -17.84 -27.01
N SER A 305 -9.59 -16.63 -27.52
CA SER A 305 -9.58 -15.39 -26.70
C SER A 305 -9.41 -14.17 -27.62
N SER A 306 -10.52 -13.75 -28.22
CA SER A 306 -10.58 -12.49 -28.97
C SER A 306 -10.42 -11.31 -28.01
N PHE A 307 -9.24 -10.68 -28.00
CA PHE A 307 -8.97 -9.50 -27.17
C PHE A 307 -9.60 -8.24 -27.75
N ASP A 308 -10.28 -7.46 -26.91
CA ASP A 308 -11.06 -6.28 -27.32
C ASP A 308 -10.13 -5.09 -27.67
N PRO A 309 -10.01 -4.67 -28.95
CA PRO A 309 -9.24 -3.48 -29.33
C PRO A 309 -9.74 -2.18 -28.67
N ASN A 310 -10.91 -2.21 -28.02
CA ASN A 310 -11.52 -1.04 -27.39
C ASN A 310 -11.13 -0.83 -25.92
N ILE A 311 -10.21 -1.64 -25.35
CA ILE A 311 -9.68 -1.41 -24.00
C ILE A 311 -8.59 -0.34 -24.06
N ALA A 312 -8.90 0.85 -23.58
CA ALA A 312 -7.95 1.98 -23.55
C ALA A 312 -7.09 2.01 -22.28
N TRP A 313 -7.62 1.44 -21.20
CA TRP A 313 -6.96 1.33 -19.91
C TRP A 313 -7.50 0.14 -19.11
N ARG A 314 -6.68 -0.37 -18.19
CA ARG A 314 -7.02 -1.48 -17.29
C ARG A 314 -6.43 -1.21 -15.91
N ILE A 315 -7.17 -1.54 -14.87
CA ILE A 315 -6.67 -1.54 -13.50
C ILE A 315 -6.30 -2.95 -13.10
N TYR A 316 -5.09 -3.14 -12.61
CA TYR A 316 -4.65 -4.38 -12.00
C TYR A 316 -4.71 -4.26 -10.48
N CYS A 317 -5.39 -5.20 -9.84
CA CYS A 317 -5.52 -5.29 -8.40
C CYS A 317 -4.81 -6.54 -7.87
N VAL A 318 -4.23 -6.43 -6.68
CA VAL A 318 -3.69 -7.58 -5.96
C VAL A 318 -4.83 -8.27 -5.18
N ASN A 319 -5.00 -9.58 -5.38
CA ASN A 319 -6.03 -10.38 -4.67
C ASN A 319 -5.53 -10.97 -3.33
N HIS A 320 -4.21 -11.14 -3.20
CA HIS A 320 -3.57 -11.77 -2.05
C HIS A 320 -2.52 -10.84 -1.47
N HIS A 321 -2.67 -10.46 -0.21
CA HIS A 321 -1.65 -9.67 0.48
C HIS A 321 -1.46 -10.14 1.91
N VAL A 322 -0.30 -9.82 2.47
CA VAL A 322 -0.01 -10.03 3.89
C VAL A 322 -0.04 -8.67 4.58
N THR A 323 -0.64 -8.58 5.77
CA THR A 323 -0.53 -7.41 6.63
C THR A 323 0.49 -7.71 7.72
N TRP A 324 1.47 -6.83 7.90
CA TRP A 324 2.37 -6.87 9.04
C TRP A 324 1.93 -5.86 10.11
N GLN A 325 1.93 -6.30 11.36
CA GLN A 325 1.70 -5.46 12.53
C GLN A 325 2.86 -5.64 13.51
N PHE A 326 3.33 -4.54 14.09
CA PHE A 326 4.39 -4.58 15.11
C PHE A 326 3.95 -5.28 16.41
N TRP A 327 2.63 -5.44 16.61
CA TRP A 327 2.02 -6.04 17.78
C TRP A 327 1.21 -7.29 17.43
N ALA A 328 1.28 -8.33 18.27
CA ALA A 328 0.56 -9.60 18.09
C ALA A 328 -0.38 -9.86 19.29
N PRO A 329 -1.68 -9.55 19.21
CA PRO A 329 -2.59 -9.59 20.38
C PRO A 329 -2.85 -11.00 20.94
N TRP A 330 -2.59 -12.06 20.17
CA TRP A 330 -2.73 -13.46 20.62
C TRP A 330 -1.61 -13.93 21.55
N ARG A 331 -0.46 -13.26 21.55
CA ARG A 331 0.67 -13.61 22.41
C ARG A 331 0.59 -12.85 23.72
N LYS A 332 -0.47 -13.11 24.50
CA LYS A 332 -0.51 -12.69 25.91
C LYS A 332 0.41 -13.61 26.71
N THR A 333 1.30 -12.99 27.47
CA THR A 333 2.32 -13.53 28.40
C THR A 333 1.76 -14.33 29.58
N ASN A 334 0.55 -14.89 29.48
CA ASN A 334 -0.03 -15.64 30.60
C ASN A 334 0.71 -16.96 30.91
N ASP A 335 1.69 -17.35 30.10
CA ASP A 335 2.63 -18.44 30.37
C ASP A 335 4.06 -17.93 30.62
N ASP A 336 4.21 -16.68 31.12
CA ASP A 336 5.49 -16.11 31.62
C ASP A 336 6.10 -16.92 32.78
N THR A 337 5.41 -17.98 33.25
CA THR A 337 5.97 -18.93 34.21
C THR A 337 6.92 -19.95 33.57
N ASN A 338 6.82 -20.19 32.25
CA ASN A 338 7.77 -21.03 31.53
C ASN A 338 8.80 -20.12 30.86
N ASN A 339 10.04 -20.16 31.36
CA ASN A 339 11.20 -19.41 30.87
C ASN A 339 11.58 -19.61 29.39
N ASP A 340 10.75 -20.27 28.57
CA ASP A 340 10.96 -20.41 27.14
C ASP A 340 10.50 -19.13 26.42
N ARG A 341 11.24 -18.05 26.70
CA ARG A 341 11.07 -16.69 26.18
C ARG A 341 11.46 -16.57 24.69
N SER A 342 11.47 -17.68 23.97
CA SER A 342 12.28 -17.88 22.77
C SER A 342 11.60 -17.37 21.50
N THR A 343 12.09 -16.22 21.02
CA THR A 343 12.25 -15.80 19.61
C THR A 343 11.04 -15.40 18.76
N VAL A 344 9.82 -15.89 19.01
CA VAL A 344 8.74 -15.64 18.02
C VAL A 344 8.09 -14.25 18.18
N THR A 345 8.03 -13.69 19.39
CA THR A 345 7.41 -12.36 19.66
C THR A 345 8.19 -11.17 19.12
N GLU A 346 9.45 -11.37 18.73
CA GLU A 346 10.36 -10.29 18.34
C GLU A 346 10.07 -9.72 16.94
N ARG A 347 9.25 -10.41 16.12
CA ARG A 347 9.06 -10.07 14.71
C ARG A 347 7.74 -9.38 14.39
N GLY A 348 6.86 -9.20 15.38
CA GLY A 348 5.49 -8.73 15.18
C GLY A 348 4.56 -9.87 14.75
N SER A 349 3.52 -9.55 13.98
CA SER A 349 2.59 -10.52 13.40
C SER A 349 2.36 -10.31 11.91
N LEU A 350 2.14 -11.41 11.19
CA LEU A 350 1.71 -11.47 9.81
C LEU A 350 0.29 -12.05 9.72
N GLU A 351 -0.56 -11.40 8.94
CA GLU A 351 -1.91 -11.90 8.62
C GLU A 351 -2.08 -11.91 7.10
N ALA A 352 -2.27 -13.08 6.50
CA ALA A 352 -2.60 -13.15 5.07
C ALA A 352 -4.09 -12.91 4.85
N GLN A 353 -4.40 -12.03 3.92
CA GLN A 353 -5.74 -11.67 3.50
C GLN A 353 -5.94 -12.07 2.03
N HIS A 354 -7.08 -12.67 1.74
CA HIS A 354 -7.47 -13.16 0.42
C HIS A 354 -8.88 -12.69 0.06
N ASP A 355 -9.20 -12.70 -1.24
CA ASP A 355 -10.53 -12.46 -1.80
C ASP A 355 -11.19 -11.15 -1.34
N LEU A 356 -10.38 -10.10 -1.26
CA LEU A 356 -10.82 -8.81 -0.75
C LEU A 356 -11.74 -8.13 -1.74
N ASP A 357 -12.89 -7.66 -1.26
CA ASP A 357 -13.85 -6.83 -1.99
C ASP A 357 -13.34 -5.45 -2.42
N ILE A 358 -12.05 -5.20 -2.20
CA ILE A 358 -11.36 -3.96 -2.52
C ILE A 358 -10.05 -4.23 -3.26
N CYS A 359 -9.65 -3.30 -4.10
CA CYS A 359 -8.26 -3.24 -4.55
C CYS A 359 -7.44 -2.57 -3.44
N VAL A 360 -6.52 -3.33 -2.86
CA VAL A 360 -5.58 -2.80 -1.87
C VAL A 360 -4.60 -1.85 -2.56
N THR A 361 -4.14 -0.82 -1.83
CA THR A 361 -3.16 0.14 -2.34
C THR A 361 -1.88 -0.53 -2.87
N PRO A 362 -1.22 -1.44 -2.12
CA PRO A 362 0.02 -2.01 -2.59
C PRO A 362 -0.20 -2.89 -3.82
N GLY A 363 0.48 -2.53 -4.90
CA GLY A 363 0.38 -3.21 -6.19
C GLY A 363 -0.81 -2.76 -7.04
N LEU A 364 -1.60 -1.78 -6.58
CA LEU A 364 -2.62 -1.15 -7.42
C LEU A 364 -1.95 -0.50 -8.62
N THR A 365 -2.21 -1.03 -9.81
CA THR A 365 -1.54 -0.59 -11.03
C THR A 365 -2.54 -0.13 -12.07
N TRP A 366 -2.28 1.04 -12.64
CA TRP A 366 -2.99 1.54 -13.81
C TRP A 366 -2.21 1.25 -15.08
N ALA A 367 -2.80 0.51 -16.01
CA ALA A 367 -2.28 0.31 -17.36
C ALA A 367 -3.05 1.16 -18.36
N SER A 368 -2.35 1.84 -19.26
CA SER A 368 -2.99 2.69 -20.27
C SER A 368 -2.22 2.71 -21.58
N ARG A 369 -2.95 2.71 -22.70
CA ARG A 369 -2.39 2.90 -24.05
C ARG A 369 -1.91 4.34 -24.27
N PRO A 370 -1.03 4.59 -25.25
CA PRO A 370 -0.76 5.93 -25.77
C PRO A 370 -2.04 6.72 -26.00
N ARG A 371 -2.02 8.01 -25.65
CA ARG A 371 -3.13 8.96 -25.90
C ARG A 371 -4.45 8.67 -25.18
N THR A 372 -4.53 7.65 -24.33
CA THR A 372 -5.70 7.47 -23.45
C THR A 372 -5.89 8.73 -22.59
N PRO A 373 -7.07 9.37 -22.61
CA PRO A 373 -7.34 10.56 -21.81
C PRO A 373 -7.09 10.31 -20.32
N GLN A 374 -6.31 11.18 -19.68
CA GLN A 374 -5.94 11.02 -18.26
C GLN A 374 -7.11 11.26 -17.29
N THR A 375 -8.22 11.83 -17.76
CA THR A 375 -9.40 12.16 -16.93
C THR A 375 -10.00 10.95 -16.21
N PHE A 376 -9.74 9.73 -16.70
CA PHE A 376 -10.24 8.49 -16.11
C PHE A 376 -9.28 7.85 -15.09
N LYS A 377 -8.04 8.34 -15.01
CA LYS A 377 -6.92 7.65 -14.38
C LYS A 377 -6.94 7.67 -12.84
N TYR A 378 -7.75 8.54 -12.24
CA TYR A 378 -7.70 8.78 -10.79
C TYR A 378 -9.06 8.61 -10.14
N MET A 379 -9.53 7.36 -10.10
CA MET A 379 -10.37 6.98 -8.97
C MET A 379 -9.50 6.96 -7.72
N ARG A 380 -9.48 8.08 -6.98
CA ARG A 380 -8.86 8.21 -5.65
C ARG A 380 -9.32 7.14 -4.65
N TRP A 381 -10.47 6.53 -4.94
CA TRP A 381 -11.18 5.61 -4.08
C TRP A 381 -10.89 4.17 -4.53
N HIS A 382 -9.68 3.66 -4.25
CA HIS A 382 -9.30 2.29 -4.64
C HIS A 382 -10.27 1.22 -4.08
N TRP A 383 -10.90 1.49 -2.94
CA TRP A 383 -11.97 0.67 -2.35
C TRP A 383 -13.28 0.66 -3.15
N ARG A 384 -13.50 1.61 -4.07
CA ARG A 384 -14.68 1.66 -4.93
C ARG A 384 -14.50 0.91 -6.25
N ILE A 385 -13.26 0.63 -6.66
CA ILE A 385 -12.95 0.10 -8.00
C ILE A 385 -13.84 -1.10 -8.36
N ARG A 386 -13.92 -2.10 -7.48
CA ARG A 386 -14.73 -3.31 -7.71
C ARG A 386 -16.24 -3.04 -7.83
N GLY A 387 -16.74 -2.00 -7.17
CA GLY A 387 -18.15 -1.61 -7.19
C GLY A 387 -18.52 -0.62 -8.31
N THR A 388 -17.56 0.14 -8.84
CA THR A 388 -17.81 1.19 -9.84
C THR A 388 -17.40 0.79 -11.24
N LEU A 389 -16.43 -0.12 -11.40
CA LEU A 389 -15.95 -0.55 -12.70
C LEU A 389 -16.33 -1.99 -13.00
N PRO A 390 -16.62 -2.31 -14.27
CA PRO A 390 -16.77 -3.69 -14.68
C PRO A 390 -15.44 -4.44 -14.50
N ARG A 391 -15.53 -5.67 -14.01
CA ARG A 391 -14.41 -6.61 -14.08
C ARG A 391 -14.15 -6.88 -15.57
N CYS A 392 -12.89 -6.94 -15.96
CA CYS A 392 -12.53 -7.39 -17.29
C CYS A 392 -13.04 -8.82 -17.44
N SER A 393 -13.97 -9.04 -18.37
CA SER A 393 -14.51 -10.36 -18.65
C SER A 393 -13.33 -11.26 -19.04
N ASP A 394 -13.16 -12.36 -18.31
CA ASP A 394 -12.31 -13.45 -18.80
C ASP A 394 -12.94 -14.06 -20.07
N ASP A 395 -14.29 -14.01 -20.13
CA ASP A 395 -15.11 -14.55 -21.21
C ASP A 395 -16.02 -13.44 -21.78
N HIS A 396 -15.53 -12.66 -22.74
CA HIS A 396 -16.38 -11.71 -23.48
C HIS A 396 -17.36 -12.40 -24.45
N GLU A 397 -17.35 -13.73 -24.54
CA GLU A 397 -18.02 -14.46 -25.62
C GLU A 397 -19.54 -14.64 -25.47
N ASN A 398 -20.14 -14.55 -24.28
CA ASN A 398 -21.53 -15.04 -24.11
C ASN A 398 -22.63 -14.01 -23.79
N ASN A 399 -22.36 -12.70 -23.80
CA ASN A 399 -23.41 -11.71 -23.53
C ASN A 399 -23.73 -10.82 -24.74
N GLU A 400 -24.20 -11.45 -25.82
CA GLU A 400 -24.60 -10.78 -27.07
C GLU A 400 -25.72 -9.76 -26.89
N ASN A 401 -26.55 -9.89 -25.86
CA ASN A 401 -27.72 -9.06 -25.64
C ASN A 401 -27.43 -7.60 -25.26
N ASN A 402 -26.16 -7.21 -25.05
CA ASN A 402 -25.79 -5.85 -24.66
C ASN A 402 -25.02 -5.06 -25.75
N LYS A 403 -24.98 -5.56 -27.00
CA LYS A 403 -24.24 -4.94 -28.11
C LYS A 403 -24.81 -3.58 -28.56
N ASN A 404 -26.09 -3.29 -28.33
CA ASN A 404 -26.77 -2.15 -28.96
C ASN A 404 -26.61 -0.79 -28.24
N ASN A 405 -25.99 -0.74 -27.06
CA ASN A 405 -25.78 0.51 -26.30
C ASN A 405 -24.31 0.91 -26.10
N ARG A 406 -23.35 0.23 -26.75
CA ARG A 406 -21.93 0.62 -26.72
C ARG A 406 -21.70 1.83 -27.64
N THR A 407 -22.08 3.00 -27.15
CA THR A 407 -21.52 4.26 -27.64
C THR A 407 -20.00 4.24 -27.40
N THR A 408 -19.28 4.76 -28.38
CA THR A 408 -17.83 4.78 -28.66
C THR A 408 -16.89 5.32 -27.56
N ALA A 409 -17.30 5.34 -26.29
CA ALA A 409 -16.42 5.71 -25.19
C ALA A 409 -15.37 4.60 -24.98
N LEU A 410 -14.10 4.98 -25.12
CA LEU A 410 -12.92 4.18 -24.74
C LEU A 410 -13.20 3.43 -23.43
N SER A 411 -13.33 2.11 -23.51
CA SER A 411 -13.75 1.31 -22.38
C SER A 411 -12.53 0.95 -21.52
N GLY A 412 -12.75 0.85 -20.21
CA GLY A 412 -11.78 0.29 -19.30
C GLY A 412 -12.45 -0.58 -18.25
N CYS A 413 -11.64 -1.39 -17.59
CA CYS A 413 -12.08 -2.43 -16.67
C CYS A 413 -11.01 -2.70 -15.61
N TRP A 414 -11.30 -3.57 -14.64
CA TRP A 414 -10.32 -4.03 -13.66
C TRP A 414 -10.13 -5.56 -13.69
N SER A 415 -8.93 -6.04 -13.39
CA SER A 415 -8.61 -7.47 -13.26
C SER A 415 -7.62 -7.71 -12.12
N TYR A 416 -7.53 -8.95 -11.65
CA TYR A 416 -6.47 -9.32 -10.72
C TYR A 416 -5.14 -9.53 -11.44
N VAL A 417 -4.05 -9.18 -10.75
CA VAL A 417 -2.72 -9.70 -11.12
C VAL A 417 -2.74 -11.20 -10.82
N ARG A 418 -2.45 -12.02 -11.83
CA ARG A 418 -2.42 -13.48 -11.70
C ARG A 418 -0.97 -13.94 -11.62
N PRO A 419 -0.63 -14.88 -10.73
CA PRO A 419 0.66 -15.55 -10.78
C PRO A 419 0.93 -16.09 -12.19
N VAL A 420 2.20 -16.07 -12.59
CA VAL A 420 2.61 -16.72 -13.83
C VAL A 420 2.34 -18.22 -13.67
N GLN A 421 1.35 -18.75 -14.41
CA GLN A 421 1.15 -20.18 -14.49
C GLN A 421 2.43 -20.79 -15.08
N THR A 422 3.18 -21.52 -14.25
CA THR A 422 4.25 -22.38 -14.75
C THR A 422 3.58 -23.41 -15.64
N VAL A 423 3.88 -23.40 -16.94
CA VAL A 423 3.35 -24.35 -17.91
C VAL A 423 3.51 -25.76 -17.33
N GLU A 424 2.38 -26.42 -17.06
CA GLU A 424 2.30 -27.76 -16.48
C GLU A 424 3.02 -28.75 -17.40
N GLY A 425 4.32 -28.96 -17.20
CA GLY A 425 5.12 -29.81 -18.10
C GLY A 425 6.30 -30.54 -17.46
N THR A 426 6.70 -30.20 -16.23
CA THR A 426 7.84 -30.85 -15.56
C THR A 426 7.51 -31.21 -14.12
N SER A 427 6.94 -32.40 -13.94
CA SER A 427 6.58 -33.01 -12.67
C SER A 427 7.80 -33.38 -11.81
N SER A 428 7.66 -33.32 -10.48
CA SER A 428 8.40 -34.06 -9.42
C SER A 428 9.31 -33.32 -8.42
N VAL A 429 9.08 -32.02 -8.12
CA VAL A 429 9.70 -31.41 -6.92
C VAL A 429 8.72 -31.45 -5.74
N SER A 430 9.21 -31.97 -4.61
CA SER A 430 8.46 -32.17 -3.36
C SER A 430 7.81 -30.87 -2.88
N GLN A 431 6.49 -30.88 -2.85
CA GLN A 431 5.63 -29.74 -2.58
C GLN A 431 5.49 -29.49 -1.06
N SER A 432 6.05 -28.38 -0.55
CA SER A 432 5.76 -27.86 0.80
C SER A 432 4.31 -27.38 0.90
N VAL A 433 3.76 -27.20 2.11
CA VAL A 433 2.35 -26.83 2.33
C VAL A 433 1.93 -25.47 1.71
N LEU A 434 2.88 -24.64 1.26
CA LEU A 434 2.63 -23.43 0.46
C LEU A 434 2.70 -23.64 -1.07
N SER A 435 3.06 -24.84 -1.54
CA SER A 435 3.22 -25.13 -2.96
C SER A 435 2.01 -25.81 -3.62
N SER A 436 1.00 -26.21 -2.82
CA SER A 436 -0.27 -26.73 -3.35
C SER A 436 -1.30 -25.63 -3.59
N VAL A 437 -1.01 -24.41 -3.19
CA VAL A 437 -1.84 -23.26 -3.51
C VAL A 437 -0.93 -22.19 -4.10
N ASP A 438 -1.32 -21.69 -5.27
CA ASP A 438 -0.71 -20.62 -6.05
C ASP A 438 -0.78 -19.26 -5.30
N PHE A 439 -0.48 -19.28 -4.00
CA PHE A 439 -0.41 -18.16 -3.10
C PHE A 439 0.98 -17.56 -3.21
N SER A 440 1.24 -16.86 -4.31
CA SER A 440 2.22 -15.79 -4.26
C SER A 440 1.48 -14.55 -3.76
N PRO A 441 1.46 -14.23 -2.44
CA PRO A 441 0.96 -12.95 -2.00
C PRO A 441 1.76 -11.88 -2.72
N LEU A 442 1.08 -11.03 -3.47
CA LEU A 442 1.74 -10.10 -4.40
C LEU A 442 2.14 -8.80 -3.71
N ALA A 443 1.68 -8.60 -2.47
CA ALA A 443 1.91 -7.41 -1.69
C ALA A 443 2.02 -7.73 -0.19
N ILE A 444 2.81 -6.93 0.51
CA ILE A 444 2.79 -6.82 1.96
C ILE A 444 2.41 -5.40 2.33
N ARG A 445 1.56 -5.27 3.35
CA ARG A 445 1.12 -4.01 3.91
C ARG A 445 1.58 -3.91 5.35
N ALA A 446 2.62 -3.14 5.60
CA ALA A 446 3.05 -2.88 6.97
C ALA A 446 2.40 -1.60 7.47
N ARG A 447 2.06 -1.55 8.75
CA ARG A 447 1.39 -0.40 9.35
C ARG A 447 2.22 0.18 10.47
N THR A 448 2.43 1.49 10.42
CA THR A 448 2.75 2.26 11.62
C THR A 448 1.54 2.25 12.59
N PRO A 449 1.73 2.53 13.89
CA PRO A 449 0.68 2.78 14.89
C PRO A 449 -0.20 4.01 14.54
N THR A 450 -0.78 4.01 13.36
CA THR A 450 -1.75 4.98 12.89
C THR A 450 -3.12 4.39 13.07
N SER A 451 -4.10 5.27 13.07
CA SER A 451 -5.47 4.91 13.35
C SER A 451 -6.11 3.79 12.53
N ALA A 452 -5.66 3.56 11.29
CA ALA A 452 -6.08 2.41 10.48
C ALA A 452 -5.35 1.11 10.86
N GLY A 453 -4.09 1.20 11.31
CA GLY A 453 -3.32 0.08 11.86
C GLY A 453 -3.72 -0.29 13.29
N MET A 454 -4.42 0.62 14.00
CA MET A 454 -4.77 0.46 15.41
C MET A 454 -6.16 -0.15 15.67
N ASN A 455 -7.00 -0.32 14.65
CA ASN A 455 -8.37 -0.83 14.83
C ASN A 455 -8.42 -2.21 15.51
N ASP A 456 -7.37 -3.02 15.38
CA ASP A 456 -7.26 -4.33 16.03
C ASP A 456 -6.34 -4.35 17.26
N VAL A 457 -5.39 -3.40 17.37
CA VAL A 457 -4.42 -3.31 18.47
C VAL A 457 -5.09 -2.86 19.78
N ALA A 458 -6.08 -1.96 19.72
CA ALA A 458 -6.69 -1.35 20.92
C ALA A 458 -7.81 -2.19 21.56
N THR A 459 -8.20 -3.33 20.99
CA THR A 459 -9.30 -4.15 21.56
C THR A 459 -8.88 -5.01 22.76
N VAL A 460 -7.61 -4.93 23.18
CA VAL A 460 -7.02 -5.77 24.24
C VAL A 460 -7.65 -5.54 25.64
N GLY A 461 -8.35 -4.41 25.84
CA GLY A 461 -9.11 -4.12 27.07
C GLY A 461 -10.57 -4.61 27.07
N GLY A 462 -11.11 -5.03 25.92
CA GLY A 462 -12.43 -5.66 25.87
C GLY A 462 -12.33 -7.11 26.30
N THR A 463 -13.15 -7.55 27.25
CA THR A 463 -13.31 -8.98 27.55
C THR A 463 -13.74 -9.72 26.28
N VAL A 464 -12.78 -10.37 25.61
CA VAL A 464 -13.00 -11.26 24.48
C VAL A 464 -13.68 -12.54 25.02
N SER A 465 -14.95 -12.40 25.40
CA SER A 465 -15.71 -13.41 26.13
C SER A 465 -16.41 -14.41 25.21
N THR A 466 -16.37 -14.20 23.89
CA THR A 466 -17.06 -15.11 22.96
C THR A 466 -16.09 -16.19 22.45
N SER A 467 -16.56 -17.44 22.45
CA SER A 467 -15.86 -18.59 21.86
C SER A 467 -15.44 -18.34 20.41
N THR A 468 -16.24 -17.58 19.66
CA THR A 468 -15.97 -17.15 18.29
C THR A 468 -14.71 -16.31 18.18
N ALA A 469 -14.49 -15.37 19.11
CA ALA A 469 -13.32 -14.49 19.05
C ALA A 469 -12.03 -15.23 19.43
N ARG A 470 -12.09 -16.17 20.39
CA ARG A 470 -10.95 -17.08 20.67
C ARG A 470 -10.60 -17.96 19.48
N ALA A 471 -11.60 -18.55 18.81
CA ALA A 471 -11.37 -19.37 17.62
C ALA A 471 -10.85 -18.55 16.42
N LYS A 472 -11.22 -17.27 16.31
CA LYS A 472 -10.62 -16.35 15.32
C LYS A 472 -9.15 -16.10 15.66
N LEU A 473 -8.86 -15.77 16.92
CA LEU A 473 -7.52 -15.46 17.40
C LEU A 473 -6.55 -16.64 17.24
N GLN A 474 -7.01 -17.86 17.56
CA GLN A 474 -6.23 -19.08 17.37
C GLN A 474 -5.92 -19.36 15.89
N ARG A 475 -6.87 -19.09 14.98
CA ARG A 475 -6.63 -19.21 13.53
C ARG A 475 -5.62 -18.18 13.04
N GLN A 476 -5.70 -16.93 13.52
CA GLN A 476 -4.73 -15.89 13.20
C GLN A 476 -3.33 -16.26 13.70
N GLN A 477 -3.22 -16.80 14.93
CA GLN A 477 -1.95 -17.29 15.46
C GLN A 477 -1.37 -18.43 14.61
N GLN A 478 -2.17 -19.43 14.27
CA GLN A 478 -1.71 -20.54 13.41
C GLN A 478 -1.23 -20.02 12.06
N GLN A 479 -1.94 -19.06 11.48
CA GLN A 479 -1.55 -18.46 10.21
C GLN A 479 -0.26 -17.64 10.33
N ASP A 480 -0.11 -16.84 11.37
CA ASP A 480 1.11 -16.09 11.68
C ASP A 480 2.33 -17.03 11.81
N ASP A 481 2.19 -18.10 12.58
CA ASP A 481 3.25 -19.08 12.80
C ASP A 481 3.66 -19.77 11.47
N LEU A 482 2.70 -20.06 10.59
CA LEU A 482 2.99 -20.60 9.25
C LEU A 482 3.75 -19.59 8.37
N LEU A 483 3.31 -18.33 8.33
CA LEU A 483 3.93 -17.29 7.52
C LEU A 483 5.38 -17.01 7.96
N TRP A 484 5.63 -17.02 9.27
CA TRP A 484 7.00 -16.87 9.80
C TRP A 484 7.85 -18.11 9.58
N ARG A 485 7.31 -19.32 9.80
CA ARG A 485 8.02 -20.57 9.54
C ARG A 485 8.49 -20.67 8.09
N ASP A 486 7.65 -20.21 7.17
CA ASP A 486 7.92 -20.28 5.74
C ASP A 486 8.71 -19.05 5.23
N ASN A 487 9.21 -18.20 6.14
CA ASN A 487 10.02 -17.00 5.86
C ASN A 487 9.40 -16.11 4.77
N VAL A 488 8.09 -15.91 4.77
CA VAL A 488 7.37 -15.18 3.72
C VAL A 488 7.91 -13.75 3.53
N ALA A 489 8.24 -13.06 4.63
CA ALA A 489 8.78 -11.71 4.57
C ALA A 489 10.12 -11.63 3.81
N GLU A 490 10.99 -12.62 3.96
CA GLU A 490 12.31 -12.65 3.32
C GLU A 490 12.23 -13.22 1.91
N THR A 491 11.57 -14.37 1.74
CA THR A 491 11.55 -15.12 0.48
C THR A 491 10.68 -14.44 -0.58
N ILE A 492 9.56 -13.84 -0.18
CA ILE A 492 8.60 -13.25 -1.13
C ILE A 492 8.85 -11.76 -1.31
N PHE A 493 9.28 -11.05 -0.26
CA PHE A 493 9.41 -9.58 -0.29
C PHE A 493 10.86 -9.10 -0.17
N GLY A 494 11.85 -10.00 -0.13
CA GLY A 494 13.27 -9.63 0.01
C GLY A 494 13.63 -8.99 1.34
N GLY A 495 12.76 -9.07 2.34
CA GLY A 495 12.98 -8.50 3.67
C GLY A 495 14.10 -9.20 4.45
N ASN A 496 14.51 -8.61 5.57
CA ASN A 496 15.49 -9.18 6.49
C ASN A 496 14.89 -9.22 7.90
N THR A 497 14.84 -10.40 8.52
CA THR A 497 14.31 -10.60 9.88
C THR A 497 14.91 -9.61 10.89
N THR A 498 16.20 -9.29 10.80
CA THR A 498 16.86 -8.33 11.69
C THR A 498 16.19 -6.96 11.59
N THR A 499 15.95 -6.47 10.37
CA THR A 499 15.31 -5.17 10.16
C THR A 499 13.83 -5.16 10.58
N ILE A 500 13.16 -6.31 10.55
CA ILE A 500 11.79 -6.47 11.07
C ILE A 500 11.77 -6.32 12.59
N VAL A 501 12.71 -6.98 13.28
CA VAL A 501 12.86 -6.89 14.74
C VAL A 501 13.17 -5.44 15.14
N GLU A 502 14.15 -4.81 14.49
CA GLU A 502 14.51 -3.41 14.74
C GLU A 502 13.34 -2.46 14.48
N ALA A 503 12.57 -2.66 13.40
CA ALA A 503 11.40 -1.83 13.11
C ALA A 503 10.31 -1.96 14.18
N ARG A 504 10.06 -3.19 14.67
CA ARG A 504 9.15 -3.41 15.80
C ARG A 504 9.66 -2.73 17.06
N GLU A 505 10.92 -2.96 17.43
CA GLU A 505 11.52 -2.38 18.65
C GLU A 505 11.45 -0.86 18.62
N ASN A 506 11.72 -0.24 17.46
CA ASN A 506 11.58 1.19 17.27
C ASN A 506 10.15 1.66 17.52
N MET A 507 9.14 0.99 16.95
CA MET A 507 7.73 1.32 17.15
C MET A 507 7.26 1.13 18.59
N GLN A 508 7.74 0.08 19.26
CA GLN A 508 7.40 -0.17 20.66
C GLN A 508 8.02 0.89 21.58
N THR A 509 9.29 1.20 21.37
CA THR A 509 10.04 2.16 22.20
C THR A 509 9.48 3.58 22.06
N HIS A 510 9.05 3.97 20.87
CA HIS A 510 8.58 5.33 20.57
C HIS A 510 7.06 5.41 20.36
N LEU A 511 6.29 4.45 20.87
CA LEU A 511 4.87 4.33 20.57
C LEU A 511 4.10 5.61 20.89
N VAL A 512 4.36 6.21 22.06
CA VAL A 512 3.69 7.43 22.52
C VAL A 512 3.97 8.59 21.58
N ASP A 513 5.23 8.84 21.24
CA ASP A 513 5.63 9.94 20.37
C ASP A 513 5.08 9.75 18.94
N ILE A 514 5.12 8.52 18.43
CA ILE A 514 4.54 8.18 17.11
C ILE A 514 3.03 8.45 17.10
N VAL A 515 2.32 8.13 18.18
CA VAL A 515 0.88 8.34 18.29
C VAL A 515 0.54 9.83 18.39
N GLN A 516 1.35 10.62 19.11
CA GLN A 516 1.22 12.07 19.17
C GLN A 516 1.43 12.71 17.80
N ASP A 517 2.50 12.35 17.09
CA ASP A 517 2.75 12.78 15.71
C ASP A 517 1.61 12.36 14.78
N ALA A 518 1.13 11.11 14.91
CA ALA A 518 0.03 10.62 14.11
C ALA A 518 -1.25 11.42 14.34
N LEU A 519 -1.54 11.83 15.59
CA LEU A 519 -2.65 12.70 15.95
C LEU A 519 -2.49 14.12 15.39
N GLN A 520 -1.30 14.70 15.47
CA GLN A 520 -0.97 16.01 14.89
C GLN A 520 -1.14 15.99 13.37
N GLY A 521 -0.68 14.93 12.71
CA GLY A 521 -0.76 14.75 11.27
C GLY A 521 -2.11 14.26 10.75
N GLN A 522 -3.06 13.88 11.61
CA GLN A 522 -4.40 13.53 11.15
C GLN A 522 -5.08 14.76 10.52
N CYS A 523 -5.89 14.52 9.48
CA CYS A 523 -6.76 15.54 8.88
C CYS A 523 -6.02 16.68 8.15
N THR A 524 -4.75 16.50 7.78
CA THR A 524 -4.06 17.35 6.82
C THR A 524 -4.54 17.07 5.38
N LYS A 525 -4.30 18.02 4.47
CA LYS A 525 -4.69 17.91 3.06
C LYS A 525 -4.09 16.64 2.44
N GLY A 526 -4.95 15.79 1.86
CA GLY A 526 -4.52 14.54 1.21
C GLY A 526 -4.50 13.30 2.11
N HIS A 527 -4.84 13.44 3.39
CA HIS A 527 -4.92 12.32 4.33
C HIS A 527 -6.36 12.06 4.79
N SER A 528 -6.69 10.78 4.99
CA SER A 528 -8.02 10.38 5.49
C SER A 528 -8.19 10.79 6.95
N CYS A 529 -9.06 11.76 7.20
CA CYS A 529 -9.51 12.13 8.54
C CYS A 529 -10.66 11.21 8.97
N HIS A 530 -10.45 10.39 9.99
CA HIS A 530 -11.53 9.61 10.59
C HIS A 530 -11.66 9.94 12.08
N ASN A 531 -12.87 10.26 12.56
CA ASN A 531 -13.06 10.58 13.98
C ASN A 531 -12.80 9.36 14.89
N LYS A 532 -13.20 8.17 14.43
CA LYS A 532 -12.91 6.89 15.12
C LYS A 532 -11.42 6.70 15.32
N SER A 533 -10.66 7.09 14.31
CA SER A 533 -9.23 7.02 14.26
C SER A 533 -8.54 7.93 15.29
N LYS A 534 -8.98 9.19 15.39
CA LYS A 534 -8.51 10.14 16.40
C LYS A 534 -8.83 9.65 17.83
N LEU A 535 -10.04 9.13 18.02
CA LEU A 535 -10.48 8.59 19.31
C LEU A 535 -9.65 7.38 19.74
N ALA A 536 -9.34 6.46 18.83
CA ALA A 536 -8.52 5.29 19.11
C ALA A 536 -7.08 5.67 19.54
N LEU A 537 -6.47 6.64 18.85
CA LEU A 537 -5.15 7.15 19.19
C LEU A 537 -5.15 7.89 20.55
N THR A 538 -6.19 8.69 20.82
CA THR A 538 -6.32 9.41 22.10
C THR A 538 -6.42 8.42 23.27
N ARG A 539 -7.23 7.37 23.14
CA ARG A 539 -7.35 6.32 24.17
C ARG A 539 -6.06 5.57 24.44
N LEU A 540 -5.16 5.46 23.45
CA LEU A 540 -3.88 4.82 23.64
C LEU A 540 -2.94 5.70 24.48
N LEU A 541 -3.01 7.02 24.34
CA LEU A 541 -2.24 7.96 25.16
C LEU A 541 -2.74 8.05 26.62
N GLU A 542 -3.98 7.65 26.87
CA GLU A 542 -4.59 7.61 28.20
C GLU A 542 -4.24 6.34 29.01
N GLN A 543 -3.69 5.32 28.34
CA GLN A 543 -3.24 4.05 28.95
C GLN A 543 -1.77 4.14 29.35
#